data_AF-A0A1Y3SFZ4-F1
#
_entry.id   AF-A0A1Y3SFZ4-F1
#
_cell.length_a   1.000
_cell.length_b   1.000
_cell.length_c   1.000
_cell.angle_alpha   90.00
_cell.angle_beta   90.00
_cell.angle_gamma   90.00
#
_symmetry.space_group_name_H-M   'P 1'
#
loop_
_entity.id
_entity.type
_entity.pdbx_description
1 polymer ?
#
loop_
_entity_poly.entity_id
_entity_poly.type
_entity_poly.pdbx_seq_one_letter_code
_entity_poly.pdbx_strand_id
1 'polypeptide(L)'
;MNTNILELLKIPVISTDRHYWIIRTNSGDYYDDFILHQYISIAWDYVTIALLNNSSEEEIKRIISVYAKNTNESVDLDDEIDDTPKAKVTAIYNKIHRFVFEIAKGDIVLIPSQNSDLITIAEVTSDAYETLNYVEMYLKDNPNTEITPCPYYKRRKINTLKTIKKGEMDIYLAKGFNSQHALSNMDDYSTYIDRTIYGIYSKGNDVHATLHAGHPNGLTLKELVLLSTELEQTAASLAKQCDIPFDSSEIEVKLNIHSPGLIELIGLITGSGIILSLIMFSLNNLINGGNLSISFKTDHDTGDIDFSVNSESSGLKGHDEKKQELELQKKTELIKLINELDIKSPEIISSILNGQEITSEMISEAQSKKISSSESEDFM
;
A
#
# COMPACT_ATOMS: atom_id res chain seq x y z
N MET A 1 25.97 4.21 -38.31
CA MET A 1 25.26 3.24 -37.46
C MET A 1 24.37 4.06 -36.57
N ASN A 2 23.06 4.06 -36.81
CA ASN A 2 22.10 4.79 -35.98
C ASN A 2 22.00 4.05 -34.65
N THR A 3 22.88 4.36 -33.71
CA THR A 3 22.71 3.96 -32.32
C THR A 3 21.39 4.56 -31.86
N ASN A 4 20.42 3.72 -31.54
CA ASN A 4 19.13 4.18 -31.03
C ASN A 4 19.43 5.02 -29.76
N ILE A 5 18.87 6.23 -29.65
CA ILE A 5 19.13 7.11 -28.51
C ILE A 5 18.83 6.42 -27.17
N LEU A 6 17.88 5.47 -27.17
CA LEU A 6 17.56 4.62 -26.03
C LEU A 6 18.74 3.71 -25.64
N GLU A 7 19.46 3.12 -26.60
CA GLU A 7 20.65 2.29 -26.35
C GLU A 7 21.80 3.12 -25.80
N LEU A 8 22.00 4.33 -26.34
CA LEU A 8 23.05 5.25 -25.87
C LEU A 8 22.80 5.67 -24.42
N LEU A 9 21.54 5.95 -24.07
CA LEU A 9 21.11 6.33 -22.73
C LEU A 9 20.87 5.12 -21.80
N LYS A 10 21.08 3.89 -22.31
CA LYS A 10 20.83 2.63 -21.60
C LYS A 10 19.42 2.54 -21.01
N ILE A 11 18.43 3.06 -21.73
CA ILE A 11 17.02 2.99 -21.34
C ILE A 11 16.53 1.56 -21.63
N PRO A 12 16.01 0.83 -20.61
CA PRO A 12 15.45 -0.50 -20.81
C PRO A 12 14.30 -0.48 -21.81
N VAL A 13 14.30 -1.40 -22.77
CA VAL A 13 13.19 -1.62 -23.70
C VAL A 13 12.41 -2.85 -23.24
N ILE A 14 11.16 -2.63 -22.87
CA ILE A 14 10.23 -3.66 -22.41
C ILE A 14 9.41 -4.13 -23.61
N SER A 15 9.36 -5.45 -23.81
CA SER A 15 8.50 -6.05 -24.84
C SER A 15 7.03 -5.77 -24.53
N THR A 16 6.24 -5.47 -25.56
CA THR A 16 4.77 -5.37 -25.45
C THR A 16 4.11 -6.73 -25.21
N ASP A 17 4.80 -7.81 -25.56
CA ASP A 17 4.31 -9.19 -25.46
C ASP A 17 4.71 -9.85 -24.13
N ARG A 18 5.34 -9.09 -23.22
CA ARG A 18 5.72 -9.56 -21.89
C ARG A 18 4.49 -9.75 -21.02
N HIS A 19 4.35 -10.92 -20.41
CA HIS A 19 3.30 -11.21 -19.44
C HIS A 19 3.79 -11.11 -18.00
N TYR A 20 2.84 -10.91 -17.09
CA TYR A 20 3.05 -10.68 -15.67
C TYR A 20 2.24 -11.69 -14.87
N TRP A 21 2.88 -12.27 -13.86
CA TRP A 21 2.29 -13.34 -13.08
C TRP A 21 2.58 -13.14 -11.60
N ILE A 22 1.66 -13.59 -10.74
CA ILE A 22 1.95 -13.79 -9.32
C ILE A 22 2.08 -15.29 -9.06
N ILE A 23 3.11 -15.69 -8.31
CA ILE A 23 3.33 -17.08 -7.91
C ILE A 23 3.52 -17.11 -6.40
N ARG A 24 2.56 -17.71 -5.70
CA ARG A 24 2.64 -17.86 -4.24
C ARG A 24 3.45 -19.06 -3.83
N THR A 25 4.11 -18.93 -2.70
CA THR A 25 5.10 -19.87 -2.18
C THR A 25 4.55 -20.74 -1.05
N ASN A 26 3.26 -21.13 -1.15
CA ASN A 26 2.52 -21.84 -0.10
C ASN A 26 2.59 -21.11 1.26
N SER A 27 1.82 -20.02 1.40
CA SER A 27 1.83 -19.18 2.61
C SER A 27 3.18 -18.57 2.99
N GLY A 28 4.16 -18.57 2.08
CA GLY A 28 5.51 -18.03 2.31
C GLY A 28 6.59 -19.09 2.52
N ASP A 29 6.21 -20.35 2.74
CA ASP A 29 7.12 -21.42 3.17
C ASP A 29 8.32 -21.62 2.23
N TYR A 30 8.08 -21.49 0.91
CA TYR A 30 9.11 -21.73 -0.10
C TYR A 30 9.78 -20.46 -0.63
N TYR A 31 9.48 -19.30 -0.04
CA TYR A 31 9.99 -18.02 -0.52
C TYR A 31 11.52 -17.96 -0.52
N ASP A 32 12.15 -18.25 0.62
CA ASP A 32 13.61 -18.15 0.73
C ASP A 32 14.31 -19.13 -0.19
N ASP A 33 13.77 -20.33 -0.36
CA ASP A 33 14.33 -21.34 -1.26
C ASP A 33 14.26 -20.89 -2.73
N PHE A 34 13.14 -20.30 -3.16
CA PHE A 34 12.96 -19.77 -4.51
C PHE A 34 13.94 -18.64 -4.82
N ILE A 35 14.08 -17.68 -3.89
CA ILE A 35 14.93 -16.51 -4.10
C ILE A 35 16.41 -16.89 -4.00
N LEU A 36 16.80 -17.72 -3.04
CA LEU A 36 18.20 -18.13 -2.87
C LEU A 36 18.70 -18.95 -4.06
N HIS A 37 17.87 -19.85 -4.58
CA HIS A 37 18.26 -20.76 -5.66
C HIS A 37 17.75 -20.35 -7.04
N GLN A 38 17.19 -19.13 -7.15
CA GLN A 38 16.78 -18.50 -8.41
C GLN A 38 15.85 -19.39 -9.25
N TYR A 39 14.82 -19.94 -8.61
CA TYR A 39 13.77 -20.69 -9.30
C TYR A 39 12.39 -20.45 -8.70
N ILE A 40 11.36 -20.81 -9.45
CA ILE A 40 9.96 -20.89 -9.02
C ILE A 40 9.43 -22.28 -9.33
N SER A 41 8.41 -22.73 -8.60
CA SER A 41 7.79 -24.04 -8.83
C SER A 41 6.29 -24.04 -8.54
N ILE A 42 5.62 -25.09 -9.00
CA ILE A 42 4.20 -25.33 -8.78
C ILE A 42 3.95 -26.80 -8.43
N ALA A 43 2.94 -27.05 -7.60
CA ALA A 43 2.57 -28.37 -7.08
C ALA A 43 2.03 -29.34 -8.17
N TRP A 44 1.33 -30.40 -7.73
CA TRP A 44 0.69 -31.42 -8.58
C TRP A 44 1.68 -32.22 -9.44
N ASP A 45 2.73 -32.75 -8.82
CA ASP A 45 3.79 -33.51 -9.51
C ASP A 45 3.34 -34.86 -10.09
N TYR A 46 2.13 -35.33 -9.75
CA TYR A 46 1.48 -36.45 -10.44
C TYR A 46 1.10 -36.11 -11.89
N VAL A 47 1.04 -34.82 -12.26
CA VAL A 47 0.98 -34.36 -13.65
C VAL A 47 2.38 -33.89 -14.06
N THR A 48 3.06 -34.70 -14.87
CA THR A 48 4.40 -34.38 -15.36
C THR A 48 4.35 -33.57 -16.66
N ILE A 49 5.44 -32.87 -16.98
CA ILE A 49 5.62 -32.19 -18.28
C ILE A 49 5.51 -33.20 -19.44
N ALA A 50 6.05 -34.41 -19.26
CA ALA A 50 5.90 -35.47 -20.26
C ALA A 50 4.43 -35.87 -20.46
N LEU A 51 3.64 -35.98 -19.39
CA LEU A 51 2.20 -36.26 -19.49
C LEU A 51 1.46 -35.13 -20.20
N LEU A 52 1.74 -33.87 -19.84
CA LEU A 52 1.14 -32.69 -20.46
C LEU A 52 1.37 -32.61 -21.97
N ASN A 53 2.54 -33.06 -22.45
CA ASN A 53 2.88 -33.04 -23.87
C ASN A 53 2.30 -34.21 -24.67
N ASN A 54 1.94 -35.33 -24.04
CA ASN A 54 1.59 -36.58 -24.72
C ASN A 54 0.14 -37.04 -24.51
N SER A 55 -0.65 -36.33 -23.69
CA SER A 55 -2.02 -36.68 -23.35
C SER A 55 -3.01 -35.57 -23.68
N SER A 56 -4.28 -35.94 -23.89
CA SER A 56 -5.33 -34.95 -24.11
C SER A 56 -5.69 -34.22 -22.80
N GLU A 57 -6.29 -33.04 -22.92
CA GLU A 57 -6.80 -32.29 -21.77
C GLU A 57 -7.75 -33.12 -20.90
N GLU A 58 -8.64 -33.90 -21.52
CA GLU A 58 -9.60 -34.76 -20.83
C GLU A 58 -8.92 -35.89 -20.05
N GLU A 59 -7.83 -36.44 -20.58
CA GLU A 59 -7.05 -37.47 -19.89
C GLU A 59 -6.36 -36.90 -18.65
N ILE A 60 -5.76 -35.71 -18.78
CA ILE A 60 -5.10 -35.02 -17.67
C ILE A 60 -6.12 -34.63 -16.60
N LYS A 61 -7.27 -34.07 -16.99
CA LYS A 61 -8.38 -33.76 -16.06
C LYS A 61 -8.89 -35.01 -15.34
N ARG A 62 -8.93 -36.17 -16.01
CA ARG A 62 -9.30 -37.44 -15.37
C ARG A 62 -8.27 -37.84 -14.29
N ILE A 63 -6.99 -37.70 -14.58
CA ILE A 63 -5.91 -37.99 -13.61
C ILE A 63 -6.03 -37.06 -12.40
N ILE A 64 -6.17 -35.76 -12.62
CA ILE A 64 -6.40 -34.76 -11.55
C ILE A 64 -7.63 -35.14 -10.71
N SER A 65 -8.74 -35.54 -11.34
CA SER A 65 -9.95 -35.94 -10.63
C SER A 65 -9.77 -37.16 -9.74
N VAL A 66 -8.98 -38.15 -10.17
CA VAL A 66 -8.67 -39.35 -9.38
C VAL A 66 -7.81 -38.99 -8.18
N TYR A 67 -6.75 -38.18 -8.38
CA TYR A 67 -5.87 -37.74 -7.29
C TYR A 67 -6.61 -36.88 -6.27
N ALA A 68 -7.34 -35.84 -6.70
CA ALA A 68 -8.05 -34.93 -5.81
C ALA A 68 -9.08 -35.63 -4.90
N LYS A 69 -9.73 -36.70 -5.39
CA LYS A 69 -10.65 -37.53 -4.58
C LYS A 69 -9.92 -38.32 -3.49
N ASN A 70 -8.70 -38.75 -3.75
CA ASN A 70 -7.93 -39.59 -2.84
C ASN A 70 -7.19 -38.76 -1.78
N THR A 71 -6.90 -37.49 -2.05
CA THR A 71 -6.10 -36.63 -1.16
C THR A 71 -6.91 -35.64 -0.33
N ASN A 72 -8.24 -35.52 -0.54
CA ASN A 72 -9.07 -34.46 0.06
C ASN A 72 -8.42 -33.06 -0.12
N GLU A 73 -7.80 -32.82 -1.27
CA GLU A 73 -7.11 -31.55 -1.56
C GLU A 73 -8.12 -30.39 -1.55
N SER A 74 -7.99 -29.50 -0.58
CA SER A 74 -8.64 -28.19 -0.63
C SER A 74 -7.95 -27.36 -1.71
N VAL A 75 -8.66 -27.10 -2.81
CA VAL A 75 -8.22 -26.13 -3.81
C VAL A 75 -8.82 -24.79 -3.41
N ASP A 76 -7.99 -23.76 -3.25
CA ASP A 76 -8.45 -22.38 -3.17
C ASP A 76 -9.16 -22.07 -4.50
N LEU A 77 -10.49 -22.13 -4.47
CA LEU A 77 -11.38 -21.64 -5.51
C LEU A 77 -11.91 -20.30 -5.03
N ASP A 78 -12.14 -19.37 -5.96
CA ASP A 78 -12.86 -18.15 -5.62
C ASP A 78 -14.23 -18.51 -5.02
N ASP A 79 -14.71 -17.73 -4.05
CA ASP A 79 -16.06 -17.84 -3.48
C ASP A 79 -17.18 -17.70 -4.55
N GLU A 80 -16.83 -17.30 -5.77
CA GLU A 80 -17.74 -17.16 -6.93
C GLU A 80 -17.78 -18.39 -7.86
N ILE A 81 -16.90 -19.38 -7.68
CA ILE A 81 -16.88 -20.59 -8.52
C ILE A 81 -17.67 -21.69 -7.81
N ASP A 82 -18.72 -22.17 -8.48
CA ASP A 82 -19.52 -23.34 -8.07
C ASP A 82 -18.61 -24.46 -7.54
N ASP A 83 -18.76 -24.83 -6.25
CA ASP A 83 -17.90 -25.77 -5.49
C ASP A 83 -18.06 -27.23 -5.96
N THR A 84 -18.23 -27.41 -7.26
CA THR A 84 -18.32 -28.72 -7.88
C THR A 84 -16.92 -29.31 -8.08
N PRO A 85 -16.78 -30.64 -7.94
CA PRO A 85 -15.53 -31.34 -8.22
C PRO A 85 -14.97 -31.07 -9.63
N LYS A 86 -15.82 -30.74 -10.61
CA LYS A 86 -15.41 -30.42 -11.99
C LYS A 86 -14.72 -29.06 -12.09
N ALA A 87 -15.19 -28.06 -11.33
CA ALA A 87 -14.58 -26.74 -11.30
C ALA A 87 -13.16 -26.80 -10.69
N LYS A 88 -13.00 -27.53 -9.58
CA LYS A 88 -11.68 -27.80 -8.94
C LYS A 88 -10.67 -28.42 -9.90
N VAL A 89 -11.08 -29.49 -10.60
CA VAL A 89 -10.23 -30.17 -11.58
C VAL A 89 -9.79 -29.23 -12.70
N THR A 90 -10.71 -28.41 -13.20
CA THR A 90 -10.42 -27.45 -14.26
C THR A 90 -9.48 -26.34 -13.77
N ALA A 91 -9.67 -25.85 -12.54
CA ALA A 91 -8.79 -24.85 -11.94
C ALA A 91 -7.36 -25.37 -11.74
N ILE A 92 -7.20 -26.61 -11.24
CA ILE A 92 -5.88 -27.26 -11.12
C ILE A 92 -5.23 -27.41 -12.50
N TYR A 93 -5.97 -27.94 -13.48
CA TYR A 93 -5.46 -28.11 -14.85
C TYR A 93 -4.97 -26.77 -15.42
N ASN A 94 -5.77 -25.71 -15.32
CA ASN A 94 -5.41 -24.39 -15.83
C ASN A 94 -4.16 -23.82 -15.12
N LYS A 95 -4.00 -24.04 -13.82
CA LYS A 95 -2.80 -23.60 -13.06
C LYS A 95 -1.55 -24.32 -13.58
N ILE A 96 -1.62 -25.64 -13.77
CA ILE A 96 -0.49 -26.43 -14.30
C ILE A 96 -0.19 -26.04 -15.75
N HIS A 97 -1.23 -25.93 -16.59
CA HIS A 97 -1.11 -25.57 -18.00
C HIS A 97 -0.46 -24.19 -18.17
N ARG A 98 -0.94 -23.19 -17.43
CA ARG A 98 -0.35 -21.84 -17.42
C ARG A 98 1.12 -21.87 -17.08
N PHE A 99 1.47 -22.53 -15.98
CA PHE A 99 2.86 -22.60 -15.53
C PHE A 99 3.77 -23.26 -16.57
N VAL A 100 3.31 -24.32 -17.24
CA VAL A 100 4.15 -25.10 -18.17
C VAL A 100 4.19 -24.49 -19.58
N PHE A 101 3.09 -23.95 -20.08
CA PHE A 101 2.95 -23.55 -21.48
C PHE A 101 2.75 -22.05 -21.72
N GLU A 102 2.15 -21.31 -20.78
CA GLU A 102 1.83 -19.89 -20.99
C GLU A 102 2.94 -18.98 -20.46
N ILE A 103 3.51 -19.28 -19.28
CA ILE A 103 4.66 -18.53 -18.76
C ILE A 103 5.84 -18.74 -19.72
N ALA A 104 6.44 -17.65 -20.19
CA ALA A 104 7.55 -17.68 -21.14
C ALA A 104 8.82 -17.01 -20.59
N LYS A 105 9.94 -17.20 -21.27
CA LYS A 105 11.17 -16.45 -20.98
C LYS A 105 10.93 -14.97 -21.24
N GLY A 106 11.40 -14.12 -20.33
CA GLY A 106 11.20 -12.67 -20.39
C GLY A 106 9.93 -12.18 -19.69
N ASP A 107 9.05 -13.09 -19.24
CA ASP A 107 7.91 -12.76 -18.38
C ASP A 107 8.37 -12.36 -16.99
N ILE A 108 7.53 -11.58 -16.30
CA ILE A 108 7.79 -11.11 -14.95
C ILE A 108 6.93 -11.88 -13.95
N VAL A 109 7.56 -12.36 -12.89
CA VAL A 109 6.89 -13.05 -11.79
C VAL A 109 7.05 -12.26 -10.49
N LEU A 110 5.94 -12.13 -9.76
CA LEU A 110 5.88 -11.56 -8.42
C LEU A 110 5.75 -12.71 -7.42
N ILE A 111 6.68 -12.75 -6.48
CA ILE A 111 6.82 -13.83 -5.51
C ILE A 111 6.68 -13.21 -4.12
N PRO A 112 5.51 -13.28 -3.47
CA PRO A 112 5.34 -12.80 -2.12
C PRO A 112 5.97 -13.76 -1.10
N SER A 113 6.56 -13.19 -0.05
CA SER A 113 6.92 -13.90 1.18
C SER A 113 5.68 -14.15 2.04
N GLN A 114 5.90 -14.77 3.21
CA GLN A 114 4.86 -14.87 4.23
C GLN A 114 4.25 -13.49 4.52
N ASN A 115 2.92 -13.44 4.66
CA ASN A 115 2.11 -12.22 4.85
C ASN A 115 2.25 -11.13 3.76
N SER A 116 2.95 -11.46 2.66
CA SER A 116 3.40 -10.51 1.64
C SER A 116 4.25 -9.36 2.21
N ASP A 117 5.00 -9.61 3.28
CA ASP A 117 5.88 -8.61 3.90
C ASP A 117 6.96 -8.13 2.93
N LEU A 118 7.53 -9.08 2.18
CA LEU A 118 8.44 -8.87 1.07
C LEU A 118 7.82 -9.42 -0.22
N ILE A 119 8.12 -8.76 -1.32
CA ILE A 119 7.69 -9.19 -2.65
C ILE A 119 8.88 -9.07 -3.57
N THR A 120 9.30 -10.21 -4.09
CA THR A 120 10.37 -10.26 -5.07
C THR A 120 9.79 -10.28 -6.47
N ILE A 121 10.26 -9.36 -7.29
CA ILE A 121 9.96 -9.24 -8.71
C ILE A 121 11.14 -9.81 -9.48
N ALA A 122 10.89 -10.81 -10.32
CA ALA A 122 11.93 -11.52 -11.06
C ALA A 122 11.53 -11.77 -12.52
N GLU A 123 12.51 -11.88 -13.39
CA GLU A 123 12.34 -12.25 -14.80
C GLU A 123 12.51 -13.76 -14.95
N VAL A 124 11.63 -14.41 -15.73
CA VAL A 124 11.75 -15.84 -16.07
C VAL A 124 12.84 -16.03 -17.12
N THR A 125 13.80 -16.91 -16.85
CA THR A 125 14.99 -17.12 -17.70
C THR A 125 15.07 -18.50 -18.34
N SER A 126 14.13 -19.40 -18.03
CA SER A 126 14.08 -20.75 -18.63
C SER A 126 12.68 -21.19 -19.03
N ASP A 127 12.64 -22.20 -19.91
CA ASP A 127 11.44 -23.01 -20.11
C ASP A 127 11.16 -23.85 -18.85
N ALA A 128 9.96 -24.43 -18.75
CA ALA A 128 9.62 -25.33 -17.67
C ALA A 128 10.46 -26.62 -17.74
N TYR A 129 10.95 -27.08 -16.59
CA TYR A 129 11.69 -28.33 -16.45
C TYR A 129 11.29 -29.04 -15.15
N GLU A 130 11.69 -30.31 -15.00
CA GLU A 130 11.43 -31.10 -13.80
C GLU A 130 12.74 -31.42 -13.07
N THR A 131 12.75 -31.29 -11.75
CA THR A 131 13.86 -31.73 -10.88
C THR A 131 13.34 -32.71 -9.84
N LEU A 132 13.72 -33.98 -10.01
CA LEU A 132 13.39 -35.04 -9.07
C LEU A 132 14.38 -35.04 -7.90
N ASN A 133 13.91 -35.46 -6.72
CA ASN A 133 14.72 -35.66 -5.51
C ASN A 133 15.49 -34.41 -5.02
N TYR A 134 15.06 -33.20 -5.39
CA TYR A 134 15.73 -31.95 -5.01
C TYR A 134 15.90 -31.83 -3.49
N VAL A 135 14.84 -32.06 -2.72
CA VAL A 135 14.85 -31.92 -1.25
C VAL A 135 15.88 -32.86 -0.62
N GLU A 136 15.92 -34.12 -1.03
CA GLU A 136 16.87 -35.11 -0.52
C GLU A 136 18.32 -34.71 -0.82
N MET A 137 18.58 -34.26 -2.05
CA MET A 137 19.92 -33.80 -2.45
C MET A 137 20.32 -32.55 -1.68
N TYR A 138 19.42 -31.57 -1.56
CA TYR A 138 19.68 -30.30 -0.90
C TYR A 138 19.97 -30.50 0.60
N LEU A 139 19.16 -31.29 1.30
CA LEU A 139 19.33 -31.56 2.73
C LEU A 139 20.56 -32.43 3.03
N LYS A 140 20.97 -33.29 2.09
CA LYS A 140 22.23 -34.05 2.22
C LYS A 140 23.44 -33.12 2.21
N ASP A 141 23.44 -32.12 1.32
CA ASP A 141 24.54 -31.16 1.20
C ASP A 141 24.44 -30.05 2.26
N ASN A 142 23.23 -29.75 2.75
CA ASN A 142 22.93 -28.68 3.72
C ASN A 142 22.08 -29.20 4.91
N PRO A 143 22.63 -30.09 5.76
CA PRO A 143 21.85 -30.78 6.79
C PRO A 143 21.31 -29.86 7.91
N ASN A 144 21.90 -28.68 8.10
CA ASN A 144 21.52 -27.72 9.14
C ASN A 144 20.85 -26.46 8.57
N THR A 145 20.25 -26.58 7.38
CA THR A 145 19.60 -25.45 6.73
C THR A 145 18.34 -25.01 7.46
N GLU A 146 18.14 -23.71 7.60
CA GLU A 146 16.93 -23.13 8.20
C GLU A 146 15.83 -22.90 7.15
N ILE A 147 16.15 -23.04 5.86
CA ILE A 147 15.16 -22.88 4.79
C ILE A 147 14.35 -24.17 4.60
N THR A 148 13.09 -24.02 4.21
CA THR A 148 12.25 -25.16 3.81
C THR A 148 12.41 -25.39 2.29
N PRO A 149 13.14 -26.43 1.85
CA PRO A 149 13.29 -26.69 0.43
C PRO A 149 11.95 -27.11 -0.19
N CYS A 150 11.62 -26.53 -1.34
CA CYS A 150 10.38 -26.85 -2.02
C CYS A 150 10.41 -28.26 -2.62
N PRO A 151 9.43 -29.12 -2.31
CA PRO A 151 9.39 -30.49 -2.82
C PRO A 151 8.98 -30.59 -4.29
N TYR A 152 8.44 -29.51 -4.88
CA TYR A 152 7.82 -29.57 -6.19
C TYR A 152 8.83 -29.74 -7.33
N TYR A 153 8.47 -30.58 -8.30
CA TYR A 153 9.38 -30.98 -9.37
C TYR A 153 9.37 -30.00 -10.52
N LYS A 154 8.19 -29.51 -10.91
CA LYS A 154 8.02 -28.57 -12.05
C LYS A 154 8.54 -27.20 -11.68
N ARG A 155 9.57 -26.74 -12.38
CA ARG A 155 10.36 -25.54 -12.07
C ARG A 155 10.61 -24.67 -13.29
N ARG A 156 10.87 -23.39 -13.02
CA ARG A 156 11.46 -22.43 -13.96
C ARG A 156 12.55 -21.64 -13.28
N LYS A 157 13.63 -21.34 -14.00
CA LYS A 157 14.67 -20.44 -13.52
C LYS A 157 14.19 -19.00 -13.61
N ILE A 158 14.60 -18.21 -12.65
CA ILE A 158 14.32 -16.78 -12.60
C ILE A 158 15.63 -16.01 -12.43
N ASN A 159 15.55 -14.70 -12.64
CA ASN A 159 16.59 -13.75 -12.25
C ASN A 159 15.91 -12.63 -11.46
N THR A 160 16.27 -12.47 -10.19
CA THR A 160 15.72 -11.40 -9.34
C THR A 160 16.06 -10.03 -9.92
N LEU A 161 15.04 -9.20 -10.13
CA LEU A 161 15.18 -7.82 -10.59
C LEU A 161 15.14 -6.84 -9.42
N LYS A 162 14.18 -7.02 -8.51
CA LYS A 162 13.97 -6.13 -7.36
C LYS A 162 13.17 -6.83 -6.27
N THR A 163 13.45 -6.52 -5.01
CA THR A 163 12.61 -6.92 -3.87
C THR A 163 12.12 -5.66 -3.18
N ILE A 164 10.80 -5.59 -2.92
CA ILE A 164 10.14 -4.46 -2.28
C ILE A 164 9.44 -4.92 -1.01
N LYS A 165 9.20 -3.99 -0.08
CA LYS A 165 8.35 -4.21 1.09
C LYS A 165 6.88 -3.95 0.74
N LYS A 166 5.96 -4.57 1.48
CA LYS A 166 4.52 -4.32 1.34
C LYS A 166 4.13 -2.84 1.32
N GLY A 167 4.75 -2.04 2.19
CA GLY A 167 4.49 -0.59 2.29
C GLY A 167 5.06 0.26 1.15
N GLU A 168 5.97 -0.29 0.34
CA GLU A 168 6.53 0.37 -0.85
C GLU A 168 5.73 0.02 -2.11
N MET A 169 4.77 -0.90 -2.00
CA MET A 169 3.95 -1.33 -3.12
C MET A 169 3.00 -0.21 -3.54
N ASP A 170 2.86 -0.04 -4.84
CA ASP A 170 1.81 0.78 -5.39
C ASP A 170 0.40 0.31 -4.95
N ILE A 171 -0.47 1.25 -4.56
CA ILE A 171 -1.81 0.93 -4.06
C ILE A 171 -2.66 0.15 -5.09
N TYR A 172 -2.45 0.39 -6.38
CA TYR A 172 -3.18 -0.35 -7.42
C TYR A 172 -2.64 -1.77 -7.55
N LEU A 173 -1.33 -1.96 -7.39
CA LEU A 173 -0.72 -3.29 -7.35
C LEU A 173 -1.21 -4.08 -6.13
N ALA A 174 -1.47 -3.43 -4.99
CA ALA A 174 -1.97 -4.08 -3.77
C ALA A 174 -3.29 -4.83 -3.98
N LYS A 175 -4.15 -4.38 -4.90
CA LYS A 175 -5.39 -5.08 -5.25
C LYS A 175 -5.14 -6.44 -5.88
N GLY A 176 -4.08 -6.58 -6.69
CA GLY A 176 -3.70 -7.86 -7.31
C GLY A 176 -3.32 -8.92 -6.27
N PHE A 177 -2.81 -8.51 -5.11
CA PHE A 177 -2.41 -9.43 -4.04
C PHE A 177 -3.57 -9.99 -3.22
N ASN A 178 -4.82 -9.54 -3.44
CA ASN A 178 -6.00 -10.03 -2.71
C ASN A 178 -6.44 -11.44 -3.14
N SER A 179 -6.26 -11.81 -4.41
CA SER A 179 -6.54 -13.17 -4.89
C SER A 179 -5.72 -14.16 -4.06
N GLN A 180 -6.24 -15.26 -3.53
CA GLN A 180 -5.43 -16.23 -2.75
C GLN A 180 -4.80 -17.35 -3.61
N HIS A 181 -5.01 -17.33 -4.92
CA HIS A 181 -4.55 -18.41 -5.80
C HIS A 181 -3.04 -18.57 -5.85
N ALA A 182 -2.58 -19.82 -6.01
CA ALA A 182 -1.16 -20.13 -6.18
C ALA A 182 -0.52 -19.47 -7.41
N LEU A 183 -1.29 -19.27 -8.49
CA LEU A 183 -0.86 -18.65 -9.74
C LEU A 183 -1.99 -17.80 -10.31
N SER A 184 -1.73 -16.52 -10.58
CA SER A 184 -2.67 -15.62 -11.25
C SER A 184 -1.96 -14.71 -12.27
N ASN A 185 -2.69 -14.29 -13.30
CA ASN A 185 -2.23 -13.27 -14.25
C ASN A 185 -2.26 -11.88 -13.59
N MET A 186 -1.31 -11.03 -13.94
CA MET A 186 -1.11 -9.68 -13.41
C MET A 186 -0.93 -8.63 -14.54
N ASP A 187 -1.35 -8.93 -15.77
CA ASP A 187 -1.14 -8.05 -16.93
C ASP A 187 -1.86 -6.70 -16.76
N ASP A 188 -3.03 -6.70 -16.11
CA ASP A 188 -3.79 -5.50 -15.76
C ASP A 188 -3.00 -4.55 -14.84
N TYR A 189 -1.97 -5.08 -14.14
CA TYR A 189 -1.09 -4.32 -13.26
C TYR A 189 0.29 -4.06 -13.86
N SER A 190 0.52 -4.42 -15.14
CA SER A 190 1.82 -4.36 -15.81
C SER A 190 2.50 -2.99 -15.69
N THR A 191 1.80 -1.89 -15.97
CA THR A 191 2.34 -0.53 -15.85
C THR A 191 2.83 -0.21 -14.43
N TYR A 192 2.13 -0.72 -13.42
CA TYR A 192 2.50 -0.53 -12.01
C TYR A 192 3.72 -1.37 -11.63
N ILE A 193 3.82 -2.58 -12.17
CA ILE A 193 4.96 -3.46 -11.97
C ILE A 193 6.21 -2.88 -12.67
N ASP A 194 6.09 -2.47 -13.93
CA ASP A 194 7.18 -1.92 -14.72
C ASP A 194 7.78 -0.67 -14.08
N ARG A 195 6.95 0.28 -13.62
CA ARG A 195 7.42 1.50 -12.93
C ARG A 195 8.03 1.21 -11.55
N THR A 196 7.68 0.10 -10.92
CA THR A 196 8.32 -0.33 -9.68
C THR A 196 9.72 -0.88 -9.96
N ILE A 197 9.91 -1.60 -11.07
CA ILE A 197 11.21 -2.15 -11.46
C ILE A 197 12.13 -1.03 -11.98
N TYR A 198 11.63 -0.19 -12.89
CA TYR A 198 12.42 0.76 -13.66
C TYR A 198 11.97 2.21 -13.41
N GLY A 199 12.92 3.09 -13.07
CA GLY A 199 12.66 4.53 -12.97
C GLY A 199 12.42 5.20 -14.33
N ILE A 200 12.95 4.62 -15.41
CA ILE A 200 12.70 5.01 -16.80
C ILE A 200 12.75 3.75 -17.69
N TYR A 201 11.83 3.63 -18.65
CA TYR A 201 11.79 2.52 -19.61
C TYR A 201 11.00 2.89 -20.86
N SER A 202 11.23 2.19 -21.96
CA SER A 202 10.40 2.27 -23.16
C SER A 202 9.53 1.01 -23.28
N LYS A 203 8.26 1.17 -23.65
CA LYS A 203 7.33 0.06 -23.92
C LYS A 203 6.43 0.43 -25.09
N GLY A 204 6.42 -0.41 -26.12
CA GLY A 204 5.76 -0.06 -27.37
C GLY A 204 6.39 1.18 -28.01
N ASN A 205 5.57 2.22 -28.23
CA ASN A 205 6.03 3.49 -28.80
C ASN A 205 6.29 4.56 -27.72
N ASP A 206 6.03 4.26 -26.45
CA ASP A 206 6.06 5.25 -25.39
C ASP A 206 7.32 5.10 -24.53
N VAL A 207 7.77 6.21 -23.95
CA VAL A 207 8.81 6.25 -22.91
C VAL A 207 8.15 6.68 -21.61
N HIS A 208 8.28 5.84 -20.59
CA HIS A 208 7.76 6.06 -19.27
C HIS A 208 8.89 6.46 -18.33
N ALA A 209 8.67 7.53 -17.56
CA ALA A 209 9.59 7.97 -16.51
C ALA A 209 8.81 8.21 -15.21
N THR A 210 9.37 7.76 -14.09
CA THR A 210 8.76 7.90 -12.77
C THR A 210 9.67 8.71 -11.87
N LEU A 211 9.11 9.78 -11.31
CA LEU A 211 9.77 10.63 -10.33
C LEU A 211 9.06 10.46 -8.99
N HIS A 212 9.83 10.13 -7.96
CA HIS A 212 9.35 10.16 -6.58
C HIS A 212 9.64 11.55 -6.04
N ALA A 213 8.61 12.39 -5.95
CA ALA A 213 8.69 13.76 -5.46
C ALA A 213 7.71 13.96 -4.31
N GLY A 214 8.14 14.63 -3.25
CA GLY A 214 7.35 14.85 -2.05
C GLY A 214 8.13 14.54 -0.77
N HIS A 215 7.81 15.26 0.29
CA HIS A 215 8.25 14.94 1.64
C HIS A 215 7.19 14.06 2.33
N PRO A 216 7.47 13.47 3.52
CA PRO A 216 6.50 12.62 4.23
C PRO A 216 5.10 13.23 4.43
N ASN A 217 4.97 14.56 4.35
CA ASN A 217 3.71 15.30 4.48
C ASN A 217 3.06 15.73 3.13
N GLY A 218 3.49 15.16 2.00
CA GLY A 218 2.97 15.51 0.66
C GLY A 218 3.82 16.53 -0.11
N LEU A 219 3.18 17.30 -0.99
CA LEU A 219 3.79 18.38 -1.76
C LEU A 219 2.80 19.55 -1.79
N THR A 220 3.25 20.77 -1.48
CA THR A 220 2.37 21.95 -1.50
C THR A 220 1.95 22.29 -2.93
N LEU A 221 0.82 23.00 -3.11
CA LEU A 221 0.42 23.44 -4.45
C LEU A 221 1.50 24.31 -5.11
N LYS A 222 2.19 25.14 -4.33
CA LYS A 222 3.28 26.00 -4.84
C LYS A 222 4.45 25.17 -5.36
N GLU A 223 4.85 24.14 -4.61
CA GLU A 223 5.91 23.22 -5.03
C GLU A 223 5.49 22.41 -6.26
N LEU A 224 4.22 22.02 -6.37
CA LEU A 224 3.71 21.32 -7.56
C LEU A 224 3.80 22.20 -8.79
N VAL A 225 3.31 23.45 -8.70
CA VAL A 225 3.36 24.41 -9.79
C VAL A 225 4.81 24.72 -10.17
N LEU A 226 5.68 24.91 -9.18
CA LEU A 226 7.11 25.15 -9.43
C LEU A 226 7.74 23.94 -10.13
N LEU A 227 7.55 22.73 -9.60
CA LEU A 227 8.08 21.50 -10.20
C LEU A 227 7.64 21.36 -11.65
N SER A 228 6.35 21.52 -11.93
CA SER A 228 5.82 21.44 -13.30
C SER A 228 6.42 22.50 -14.21
N THR A 229 6.55 23.74 -13.73
CA THR A 229 7.12 24.85 -14.51
C THR A 229 8.60 24.62 -14.81
N GLU A 230 9.38 24.18 -13.82
CA GLU A 230 10.81 23.91 -13.99
C GLU A 230 11.05 22.69 -14.90
N LEU A 231 10.21 21.66 -14.81
CA LEU A 231 10.26 20.51 -15.73
C LEU A 231 10.02 20.94 -17.17
N GLU A 232 8.98 21.75 -17.42
CA GLU A 232 8.66 22.27 -18.75
C GLU A 232 9.80 23.16 -19.28
N GLN A 233 10.29 24.11 -18.48
CA GLN A 233 11.37 25.00 -18.88
C GLN A 233 12.67 24.24 -19.17
N THR A 234 12.99 23.25 -18.34
CA THR A 234 14.16 22.39 -18.54
C THR A 234 14.02 21.58 -19.82
N ALA A 235 12.85 20.97 -20.06
CA ALA A 235 12.58 20.22 -21.28
C ALA A 235 12.71 21.10 -22.53
N ALA A 236 12.10 22.29 -22.52
CA ALA A 236 12.18 23.25 -23.62
C ALA A 236 13.62 23.76 -23.87
N SER A 237 14.37 24.01 -22.79
CA SER A 237 15.77 24.42 -22.87
C SER A 237 16.65 23.33 -23.48
N LEU A 238 16.46 22.07 -23.05
CA LEU A 238 17.18 20.93 -23.60
C LEU A 238 16.81 20.69 -25.07
N ALA A 239 15.52 20.76 -25.41
CA ALA A 239 15.06 20.64 -26.79
C ALA A 239 15.72 21.68 -27.70
N LYS A 240 15.77 22.94 -27.27
CA LYS A 240 16.44 24.02 -28.01
C LYS A 240 17.94 23.81 -28.13
N GLN A 241 18.62 23.38 -27.07
CA GLN A 241 20.07 23.11 -27.08
C GLN A 241 20.43 21.95 -28.02
N CYS A 242 19.55 20.96 -28.12
CA CYS A 242 19.73 19.78 -28.94
C CYS A 242 19.12 19.91 -30.36
N ASP A 243 18.50 21.05 -30.68
CA ASP A 243 17.78 21.29 -31.94
C ASP A 243 16.66 20.25 -32.22
N ILE A 244 15.90 19.91 -31.18
CA ILE A 244 14.80 18.94 -31.22
C ILE A 244 13.45 19.68 -31.19
N PRO A 245 12.51 19.39 -32.11
CA PRO A 245 11.14 19.88 -32.01
C PRO A 245 10.48 19.36 -30.73
N PHE A 246 9.89 20.26 -29.95
CA PHE A 246 9.27 19.92 -28.67
C PHE A 246 8.01 20.75 -28.45
N ASP A 247 6.92 20.06 -28.12
CA ASP A 247 5.68 20.63 -27.65
C ASP A 247 5.35 19.99 -26.29
N SER A 248 5.22 20.81 -25.24
CA SER A 248 4.95 20.33 -23.89
C SER A 248 3.58 19.66 -23.76
N SER A 249 2.64 19.93 -24.66
CA SER A 249 1.32 19.30 -24.69
C SER A 249 1.35 17.82 -25.10
N GLU A 250 2.46 17.34 -25.67
CA GLU A 250 2.66 15.94 -26.03
C GLU A 250 3.05 15.07 -24.82
N ILE A 251 3.38 15.68 -23.67
CA ILE A 251 3.72 14.95 -22.44
C ILE A 251 2.46 14.75 -21.58
N GLU A 252 2.04 13.49 -21.44
CA GLU A 252 0.99 13.12 -20.47
C GLU A 252 1.58 13.03 -19.05
N VAL A 253 0.96 13.70 -18.08
CA VAL A 253 1.37 13.67 -16.67
C VAL A 253 0.32 12.96 -15.81
N LYS A 254 0.74 11.92 -15.09
CA LYS A 254 -0.10 11.21 -14.10
C LYS A 254 0.43 11.47 -12.69
N LEU A 255 -0.40 12.03 -11.82
CA LEU A 255 -0.07 12.33 -10.42
C LEU A 255 -0.82 11.37 -9.49
N ASN A 256 -0.09 10.64 -8.65
CA ASN A 256 -0.67 9.79 -7.61
C ASN A 256 -0.37 10.40 -6.23
N ILE A 257 -1.22 11.31 -5.76
CA ILE A 257 -1.05 12.00 -4.47
C ILE A 257 -1.75 11.18 -3.38
N HIS A 258 -1.16 10.03 -3.06
CA HIS A 258 -1.49 9.29 -1.84
C HIS A 258 -0.38 9.56 -0.82
N SER A 259 -0.77 9.93 0.38
CA SER A 259 0.13 9.97 1.53
C SER A 259 -0.70 9.41 2.70
N PRO A 260 -0.36 9.68 3.95
CA PRO A 260 -1.25 10.62 4.63
C PRO A 260 -1.35 11.96 3.85
N GLY A 261 -2.20 12.07 2.82
CA GLY A 261 -2.28 13.25 1.93
C GLY A 261 -2.74 14.51 2.64
N LEU A 262 -1.92 15.55 2.67
CA LEU A 262 -2.29 16.90 3.08
C LEU A 262 -2.03 17.87 1.92
N ILE A 263 -3.03 18.67 1.57
CA ILE A 263 -2.92 19.71 0.54
C ILE A 263 -2.81 21.04 1.26
N GLU A 264 -1.64 21.66 1.17
CA GLU A 264 -1.38 23.00 1.68
C GLU A 264 -1.36 24.00 0.51
N LEU A 265 -2.11 25.10 0.67
CA LEU A 265 -2.27 26.16 -0.33
C LEU A 265 -1.72 27.47 0.25
N ILE A 266 -0.70 28.05 -0.39
CA ILE A 266 0.00 29.26 0.07
C ILE A 266 0.00 30.31 -1.05
N GLY A 267 -0.42 31.55 -0.74
CA GLY A 267 -0.52 32.65 -1.70
C GLY A 267 0.03 33.96 -1.15
N LEU A 268 0.48 34.84 -2.04
CA LEU A 268 0.96 36.18 -1.68
C LEU A 268 -0.19 37.06 -1.18
N ILE A 269 0.06 37.93 -0.19
CA ILE A 269 -0.98 38.73 0.51
C ILE A 269 -1.89 39.51 -0.45
N THR A 270 -1.38 39.91 -1.62
CA THR A 270 -2.16 40.55 -2.68
C THR A 270 -2.59 39.56 -3.77
N GLY A 271 -3.89 39.52 -4.06
CA GLY A 271 -4.50 38.64 -5.06
C GLY A 271 -4.68 37.20 -4.57
N SER A 272 -3.65 36.36 -4.74
CA SER A 272 -3.75 34.90 -4.47
C SER A 272 -4.02 34.57 -2.99
N GLY A 273 -3.45 35.32 -2.05
CA GLY A 273 -3.69 35.18 -0.60
C GLY A 273 -5.10 35.62 -0.18
N ILE A 274 -5.68 36.62 -0.86
CA ILE A 274 -7.07 37.05 -0.64
C ILE A 274 -8.03 35.92 -1.06
N ILE A 275 -7.80 35.33 -2.23
CA ILE A 275 -8.62 34.20 -2.72
C ILE A 275 -8.51 32.99 -1.79
N LEU A 276 -7.31 32.64 -1.32
CA LEU A 276 -7.13 31.53 -0.36
C LEU A 276 -7.78 31.82 0.99
N SER A 277 -7.74 33.07 1.45
CA SER A 277 -8.41 33.50 2.69
C SER A 277 -9.93 33.41 2.56
N LEU A 278 -10.50 33.78 1.41
CA LEU A 278 -11.95 33.65 1.14
C LEU A 278 -12.40 32.18 1.09
N ILE A 279 -11.59 31.30 0.51
CA ILE A 279 -11.85 29.85 0.48
C ILE A 279 -11.81 29.28 1.90
N MET A 280 -10.76 29.58 2.68
CA MET A 280 -10.64 29.11 4.06
C MET A 280 -11.70 29.70 4.99
N PHE A 281 -12.06 30.97 4.81
CA PHE A 281 -13.12 31.65 5.57
C PHE A 281 -14.50 31.05 5.27
N SER A 282 -14.79 30.72 4.01
CA SER A 282 -16.05 30.08 3.62
C SER A 282 -16.16 28.66 4.18
N LEU A 283 -15.07 27.88 4.13
CA LEU A 283 -15.00 26.54 4.73
C LEU A 283 -15.16 26.58 6.26
N ASN A 284 -14.51 27.54 6.92
CA ASN A 284 -14.62 27.71 8.37
C ASN A 284 -16.03 28.15 8.79
N ASN A 285 -16.74 28.96 7.99
CA ASN A 285 -18.15 29.31 8.24
C ASN A 285 -19.13 28.16 7.96
N LEU A 286 -18.80 27.26 7.04
CA LEU A 286 -19.57 26.03 6.81
C LEU A 286 -19.43 25.04 7.99
N ILE A 287 -18.21 24.87 8.51
CA ILE A 287 -17.92 24.04 9.69
C ILE A 287 -18.48 24.69 10.96
N ASN A 288 -18.42 26.02 11.07
CA ASN A 288 -19.05 26.78 12.17
C ASN A 288 -20.50 27.17 11.88
N GLY A 289 -21.14 26.57 10.86
CA GLY A 289 -22.58 26.52 10.58
C GLY A 289 -23.34 27.84 10.53
N GLY A 290 -23.05 28.72 9.56
CA GLY A 290 -23.84 29.93 9.28
C GLY A 290 -24.18 30.12 7.79
N ASN A 291 -25.15 31.00 7.49
CA ASN A 291 -25.47 31.42 6.12
C ASN A 291 -24.55 32.58 5.70
N LEU A 292 -23.84 32.41 4.57
CA LEU A 292 -22.83 33.35 4.08
C LEU A 292 -23.31 34.05 2.80
N SER A 293 -23.22 35.40 2.77
CA SER A 293 -23.39 36.18 1.55
C SER A 293 -22.15 37.04 1.30
N ILE A 294 -21.55 36.89 0.11
CA ILE A 294 -20.37 37.64 -0.33
C ILE A 294 -20.76 38.44 -1.56
N SER A 295 -20.41 39.72 -1.60
CA SER A 295 -20.51 40.54 -2.82
C SER A 295 -19.17 41.17 -3.15
N PHE A 296 -18.82 41.13 -4.44
CA PHE A 296 -17.59 41.69 -4.97
C PHE A 296 -17.94 42.47 -6.25
N LYS A 297 -17.60 43.75 -6.28
CA LYS A 297 -17.74 44.60 -7.47
C LYS A 297 -16.46 45.39 -7.68
N THR A 298 -16.11 45.53 -8.95
CA THR A 298 -14.95 46.31 -9.37
C THR A 298 -15.47 47.45 -10.21
N ASP A 299 -15.17 48.69 -9.82
CA ASP A 299 -15.47 49.85 -10.66
C ASP A 299 -14.47 49.87 -11.82
N HIS A 300 -14.98 49.71 -13.04
CA HIS A 300 -14.14 49.59 -14.23
C HIS A 300 -13.49 50.92 -14.66
N ASP A 301 -13.94 52.05 -14.12
CA ASP A 301 -13.40 53.37 -14.46
C ASP A 301 -12.39 53.89 -13.41
N THR A 302 -12.58 53.58 -12.11
CA THR A 302 -11.66 54.02 -11.03
C THR A 302 -10.71 52.92 -10.54
N GLY A 303 -11.00 51.65 -10.82
CA GLY A 303 -10.23 50.51 -10.31
C GLY A 303 -10.46 50.21 -8.83
N ASP A 304 -11.40 50.91 -8.18
CA ASP A 304 -11.73 50.67 -6.78
C ASP A 304 -12.49 49.35 -6.62
N ILE A 305 -12.16 48.64 -5.55
CA ILE A 305 -12.73 47.34 -5.21
C ILE A 305 -13.67 47.53 -4.03
N ASP A 306 -14.97 47.27 -4.25
CA ASP A 306 -15.97 47.25 -3.18
C ASP A 306 -16.25 45.80 -2.78
N PHE A 307 -15.97 45.49 -1.51
CA PHE A 307 -16.05 44.15 -0.95
C PHE A 307 -16.78 44.17 0.40
N SER A 308 -17.86 43.39 0.49
CA SER A 308 -18.69 43.31 1.70
C SER A 308 -18.98 41.86 2.09
N VAL A 309 -18.91 41.55 3.40
CA VAL A 309 -19.23 40.24 3.97
C VAL A 309 -20.21 40.41 5.13
N ASN A 310 -21.34 39.69 5.09
CA ASN A 310 -22.31 39.60 6.18
C ASN A 310 -22.44 38.16 6.69
N SER A 311 -22.49 37.97 8.01
CA SER A 311 -22.60 36.66 8.68
C SER A 311 -23.40 36.76 10.00
N GLU A 312 -24.31 35.82 10.26
CA GLU A 312 -25.01 35.61 11.56
C GLU A 312 -24.82 34.16 12.07
N SER A 313 -24.96 33.94 13.39
CA SER A 313 -24.50 32.81 14.26
C SER A 313 -25.00 31.39 13.88
N SER A 314 -24.72 30.22 14.50
CA SER A 314 -23.86 29.67 15.59
C SER A 314 -23.86 28.14 15.37
N GLY A 315 -22.78 27.53 14.85
CA GLY A 315 -22.77 26.14 14.35
C GLY A 315 -22.05 25.06 15.19
N LEU A 316 -21.40 24.07 14.53
CA LEU A 316 -21.03 22.76 15.11
C LEU A 316 -20.19 22.81 16.40
N LYS A 317 -19.27 23.78 16.56
CA LYS A 317 -18.50 23.98 17.80
C LYS A 317 -19.38 24.34 19.02
N GLY A 318 -20.50 25.02 18.80
CA GLY A 318 -21.48 25.31 19.86
C GLY A 318 -22.21 24.07 20.36
N HIS A 319 -22.25 22.99 19.57
CA HIS A 319 -22.75 21.69 20.04
C HIS A 319 -21.73 20.96 20.94
N ASP A 320 -20.42 21.16 20.73
CA ASP A 320 -19.35 20.56 21.53
C ASP A 320 -19.12 21.29 22.86
N GLU A 321 -19.22 22.62 22.89
CA GLU A 321 -19.18 23.41 24.14
C GLU A 321 -20.31 23.02 25.09
N LYS A 322 -21.50 22.77 24.54
CA LYS A 322 -22.67 22.26 25.28
C LYS A 322 -22.45 20.86 25.87
N LYS A 323 -21.59 20.06 25.25
CA LYS A 323 -21.19 18.73 25.73
C LYS A 323 -20.17 18.82 26.88
N GLN A 324 -19.25 19.79 26.83
CA GLN A 324 -18.29 20.06 27.91
C GLN A 324 -18.96 20.63 29.16
N GLU A 325 -19.97 21.49 29.00
CA GLU A 325 -20.77 22.02 30.11
C GLU A 325 -21.46 20.88 30.89
N LEU A 326 -21.93 19.84 30.18
CA LEU A 326 -22.54 18.64 30.75
C LEU A 326 -21.52 17.76 31.52
N GLU A 327 -20.24 17.76 31.13
CA GLU A 327 -19.18 17.06 31.89
C GLU A 327 -18.77 17.81 33.17
N LEU A 328 -18.76 19.14 33.13
CA LEU A 328 -18.48 19.97 34.32
C LEU A 328 -19.55 19.75 35.41
N GLN A 329 -20.81 19.59 35.01
CA GLN A 329 -21.90 19.22 35.92
C GLN A 329 -21.65 17.86 36.60
N LYS A 330 -21.23 16.84 35.85
CA LYS A 330 -20.91 15.51 36.41
C LYS A 330 -19.75 15.55 37.42
N LYS A 331 -18.70 16.35 37.15
CA LYS A 331 -17.60 16.53 38.11
C LYS A 331 -18.05 17.21 39.41
N THR A 332 -18.97 18.17 39.29
CA THR A 332 -19.55 18.87 40.45
C THR A 332 -20.38 17.92 41.33
N GLU A 333 -21.13 16.98 40.73
CA GLU A 333 -21.84 15.93 41.47
C GLU A 333 -20.89 14.97 42.21
N LEU A 334 -19.77 14.58 41.59
CA LEU A 334 -18.79 13.67 42.18
C LEU A 334 -18.07 14.28 43.41
N ILE A 335 -17.77 15.58 43.36
CA ILE A 335 -17.19 16.32 44.49
C ILE A 335 -18.18 16.37 45.66
N LYS A 336 -19.48 16.47 45.37
CA LYS A 336 -20.54 16.41 46.39
C LYS A 336 -20.56 15.04 47.10
N LEU A 337 -20.42 13.96 46.35
CA LEU A 337 -20.37 12.57 46.86
C LEU A 337 -19.15 12.31 47.76
N ILE A 338 -17.98 12.89 47.46
CA ILE A 338 -16.76 12.77 48.28
C ILE A 338 -16.93 13.47 49.63
N ASN A 339 -17.58 14.65 49.64
CA ASN A 339 -17.88 15.37 50.87
C ASN A 339 -18.88 14.60 51.77
N GLU A 340 -19.79 13.81 51.18
CA GLU A 340 -20.69 12.92 51.93
C GLU A 340 -19.98 11.67 52.51
N LEU A 341 -18.82 11.28 51.97
CA LEU A 341 -18.05 10.07 52.36
C LEU A 341 -16.85 10.35 53.30
N ASP A 342 -16.62 11.61 53.71
CA ASP A 342 -15.62 12.10 54.67
C ASP A 342 -14.15 11.67 54.43
N ILE A 343 -13.70 11.66 53.17
CA ILE A 343 -12.32 11.36 52.81
C ILE A 343 -11.46 12.65 52.90
N LYS A 344 -10.62 12.79 53.94
CA LYS A 344 -9.75 13.97 54.17
C LYS A 344 -8.29 13.72 53.82
N SER A 345 -7.98 13.53 52.54
CA SER A 345 -6.61 13.60 52.03
C SER A 345 -6.49 14.76 51.03
N PRO A 346 -5.74 15.84 51.33
CA PRO A 346 -5.58 17.01 50.46
C PRO A 346 -4.97 16.69 49.08
N GLU A 347 -4.12 15.65 49.03
CA GLU A 347 -3.41 15.22 47.83
C GLU A 347 -4.34 14.54 46.81
N ILE A 348 -5.36 13.81 47.29
CA ILE A 348 -6.36 13.18 46.42
C ILE A 348 -7.33 14.23 45.87
N ILE A 349 -7.70 15.20 46.71
CA ILE A 349 -8.57 16.32 46.31
C ILE A 349 -7.89 17.17 45.22
N SER A 350 -6.59 17.46 45.34
CA SER A 350 -5.86 18.22 44.33
C SER A 350 -5.72 17.47 43.00
N SER A 351 -5.47 16.16 43.05
CA SER A 351 -5.29 15.33 41.85
C SER A 351 -6.57 15.27 41.00
N ILE A 352 -7.74 15.17 41.64
CA ILE A 352 -9.05 15.18 40.96
C ILE A 352 -9.34 16.54 40.33
N LEU A 353 -9.09 17.64 41.06
CA LEU A 353 -9.31 19.00 40.56
C LEU A 353 -8.42 19.30 39.35
N ASN A 354 -7.22 18.73 39.33
CA ASN A 354 -6.26 18.90 38.24
C ASN A 354 -6.44 17.87 37.11
N GLY A 355 -7.48 17.03 37.16
CA GLY A 355 -7.76 16.03 36.13
C GLY A 355 -6.67 14.96 35.98
N GLN A 356 -5.87 14.76 37.03
CA GLN A 356 -4.85 13.73 37.06
C GLN A 356 -5.52 12.40 37.40
N GLU A 357 -5.14 11.34 36.68
CA GLU A 357 -5.56 9.98 37.04
C GLU A 357 -5.03 9.65 38.44
N ILE A 358 -5.96 9.33 39.34
CA ILE A 358 -5.60 8.86 40.67
C ILE A 358 -5.03 7.46 40.50
N THR A 359 -3.73 7.31 40.74
CA THR A 359 -3.09 6.01 40.63
C THR A 359 -3.29 5.19 41.89
N SER A 360 -3.26 3.86 41.74
CA SER A 360 -3.39 2.93 42.85
C SER A 360 -2.28 3.10 43.91
N GLU A 361 -1.10 3.58 43.51
CA GLU A 361 -0.01 3.93 44.42
C GLU A 361 -0.32 5.16 45.29
N MET A 362 -0.96 6.21 44.74
CA MET A 362 -1.37 7.39 45.53
C MET A 362 -2.47 7.06 46.55
N ILE A 363 -3.35 6.12 46.20
CA ILE A 363 -4.37 5.59 47.11
C ILE A 363 -3.70 4.69 48.16
N SER A 364 -2.72 3.87 47.77
CA SER A 364 -1.94 3.01 48.66
C SER A 364 -1.05 3.80 49.62
N GLU A 365 -0.44 4.92 49.22
CA GLU A 365 0.35 5.80 50.09
C GLU A 365 -0.52 6.58 51.08
N ALA A 366 -1.70 7.04 50.65
CA ALA A 366 -2.67 7.68 51.54
C ALA A 366 -3.27 6.69 52.55
N GLN A 367 -3.44 5.42 52.15
CA GLN A 367 -3.84 4.33 53.05
C GLN A 367 -2.68 3.85 53.94
N SER A 368 -1.43 3.84 53.46
CA SER A 368 -0.25 3.44 54.25
C SER A 368 0.17 4.51 55.26
N LYS A 369 0.03 5.81 54.97
CA LYS A 369 0.13 6.89 55.98
C LYS A 369 -0.93 6.74 57.08
N LYS A 370 -2.13 6.23 56.74
CA LYS A 370 -3.20 5.92 57.69
C LYS A 370 -2.88 4.68 58.55
N ILE A 371 -2.19 3.69 57.98
CA ILE A 371 -1.74 2.48 58.69
C ILE A 371 -0.49 2.77 59.57
N SER A 372 0.43 3.62 59.11
CA SER A 372 1.56 4.13 59.90
C SER A 372 1.12 4.99 61.07
N SER A 373 0.04 5.77 60.94
CA SER A 373 -0.56 6.49 62.07
C SER A 373 -1.29 5.58 63.05
N SER A 374 -1.70 4.37 62.63
CA SER A 374 -2.32 3.37 63.52
C SER A 374 -1.31 2.40 64.16
N GLU A 375 -0.16 2.10 63.56
CA GLU A 375 0.88 1.28 64.20
C GLU A 375 1.70 2.04 65.25
N SER A 376 1.78 3.37 65.17
CA SER A 376 2.32 4.22 66.25
C SER A 376 1.41 4.32 67.48
N GLU A 377 0.17 3.82 67.40
CA GLU A 377 -0.76 3.70 68.54
C GLU A 377 -0.72 2.32 69.21
N ASP A 378 -0.01 1.31 68.66
CA ASP A 378 0.09 -0.04 69.25
C ASP A 378 1.45 -0.34 69.94
N PHE A 379 2.37 0.63 70.00
CA PHE A 379 3.48 0.67 70.97
C PHE A 379 3.35 1.91 71.88
N MET A 380 2.20 2.04 72.55
CA MET A 380 2.09 2.79 73.81
C MET A 380 0.96 2.25 74.69
#